data_AF-A0A377PGP4-F1
#
_entry.id   AF-A0A377PGP4-F1
#
_cell.length_a   1.000
_cell.length_b   1.000
_cell.length_c   1.000
_cell.angle_alpha   90.00
_cell.angle_beta   90.00
_cell.angle_gamma   90.00
#
_symmetry.space_group_name_H-M   'P 1'
#
loop_
_entity.id
_entity.type
_entity.pdbx_description
1 polymer ?
#
loop_
_entity_poly.entity_id
_entity_poly.type
_entity_poly.pdbx_seq_one_letter_code
_entity_poly.pdbx_strand_id
1 'polypeptide(L)' 'MSEMIYGIHAVQALLERDPQRFLEVFVMKGREDRRLMPLIAELEQMGHCDSSCKPSVAG' A
#
# COMPACT_ATOMS: atom_id res chain seq x y z
N MET A 1 -19.02 4.67 -6.97
CA MET A 1 -18.30 3.47 -7.47
C MET A 1 -16.90 3.55 -6.90
N SER A 2 -16.47 2.55 -6.13
CA SER A 2 -15.08 2.45 -5.68
C SER A 2 -14.31 1.68 -6.75
N GLU A 3 -13.32 2.32 -7.37
CA GLU A 3 -12.45 1.70 -8.38
C GLU A 3 -11.23 1.11 -7.67
N MET A 4 -10.92 -0.16 -7.96
CA MET A 4 -9.70 -0.79 -7.48
C MET A 4 -8.57 -0.55 -8.50
N ILE A 5 -7.45 -0.02 -8.03
CA ILE A 5 -6.25 0.19 -8.86
C ILE A 5 -5.25 -0.93 -8.59
N TYR A 6 -4.54 -1.37 -9.63
CA TYR A 6 -3.53 -2.41 -9.53
C TYR A 6 -2.24 -1.97 -10.20
N GLY A 7 -1.11 -2.44 -9.65
CA GLY A 7 0.22 -2.19 -10.19
C GLY A 7 0.98 -1.12 -9.41
N ILE A 8 2.28 -1.37 -9.21
CA ILE A 8 3.13 -0.58 -8.33
C ILE A 8 3.27 0.88 -8.78
N HIS A 9 3.40 1.12 -10.09
CA HIS A 9 3.52 2.47 -10.64
C HIS A 9 2.23 3.29 -10.51
N ALA A 10 1.07 2.64 -10.67
CA ALA A 10 -0.22 3.32 -10.54
C ALA A 10 -0.49 3.70 -9.08
N VAL A 11 -0.18 2.78 -8.15
CA VAL A 11 -0.29 3.03 -6.71
C VAL A 11 0.65 4.15 -6.29
N GLN A 12 1.91 4.12 -6.72
CA GLN A 12 2.87 5.16 -6.41
C GLN A 12 2.44 6.53 -6.96
N ALA A 13 2.02 6.60 -8.23
CA ALA A 13 1.58 7.86 -8.84
C ALA A 13 0.32 8.43 -8.16
N LEU A 14 -0.59 7.57 -7.70
CA LEU A 14 -1.78 8.01 -6.95
C LEU A 14 -1.40 8.45 -5.53
N LEU A 15 -0.47 7.76 -4.87
CA LEU A 15 0.02 8.11 -3.54
C LEU A 15 0.72 9.48 -3.54
N GLU A 16 1.50 9.77 -4.58
CA GLU A 16 2.17 11.06 -4.75
C GLU A 16 1.20 12.19 -5.11
N ARG A 17 0.14 11.92 -5.89
CA ARG A 17 -0.80 12.94 -6.37
C ARG A 17 -1.96 13.22 -5.41
N ASP A 18 -2.60 12.16 -4.90
CA ASP A 18 -3.83 12.25 -4.13
C ASP A 18 -3.98 11.03 -3.19
N PRO A 19 -3.23 11.00 -2.08
CA PRO A 19 -3.20 9.87 -1.15
C PRO A 19 -4.53 9.65 -0.42
N GLN A 20 -5.39 10.68 -0.31
CA GLN A 20 -6.67 10.58 0.37
C GLN A 20 -7.69 9.71 -0.38
N ARG A 21 -7.45 9.42 -1.67
CA ARG A 21 -8.26 8.48 -2.45
C ARG A 21 -8.10 7.04 -2.00
N PHE A 22 -7.07 6.70 -1.23
CA PHE A 22 -6.92 5.35 -0.69
C PHE A 22 -7.89 5.13 0.47
N LEU A 23 -8.88 4.28 0.23
CA LEU A 23 -9.83 3.84 1.25
C LEU A 23 -9.27 2.62 1.99
N GLU A 24 -8.88 1.59 1.25
CA GLU A 24 -8.26 0.35 1.76
C GLU A 24 -7.17 -0.13 0.80
N VAL A 25 -6.06 -0.61 1.35
CA VAL A 25 -4.96 -1.20 0.57
C VAL A 25 -4.76 -2.65 0.97
N PHE A 26 -4.79 -3.53 -0.02
CA PHE A 26 -4.55 -4.96 0.14
C PHE A 26 -3.21 -5.34 -0.47
N VAL A 27 -2.34 -5.96 0.34
CA VAL A 27 -1.03 -6.45 -0.10
C VAL A 27 -0.98 -7.97 0.08
N MET A 28 -0.51 -8.69 -0.95
CA MET A 28 -0.34 -10.15 -0.84
C MET A 28 0.82 -10.49 0.10
N LYS A 29 0.51 -11.25 1.15
CA LYS A 29 1.50 -11.78 2.10
C LYS A 29 2.47 -12.75 1.40
N GLY A 30 3.77 -12.60 1.66
CA GLY A 30 4.82 -13.45 1.08
C GLY A 30 5.51 -12.91 -0.17
N ARG A 31 5.18 -11.70 -0.62
CA ARG A 31 5.98 -10.96 -1.60
C ARG A 31 6.81 -9.89 -0.89
N GLU A 32 8.04 -10.24 -0.54
CA GLU A 32 9.06 -9.26 -0.14
C GLU A 32 9.61 -8.54 -1.39
N ASP A 33 8.74 -7.82 -2.11
CA ASP A 33 9.23 -6.91 -3.15
C ASP A 33 9.77 -5.67 -2.45
N ARG A 34 11.09 -5.46 -2.52
CA ARG A 34 11.77 -4.30 -1.92
C ARG A 34 11.19 -2.96 -2.38
N ARG A 35 10.53 -2.92 -3.53
CA ARG A 35 9.87 -1.71 -4.06
C ARG A 35 8.51 -1.44 -3.40
N LEU A 36 7.86 -2.46 -2.84
CA LEU A 36 6.59 -2.30 -2.11
C LEU A 36 6.81 -1.87 -0.65
N MET A 37 7.92 -2.28 -0.03
CA MET A 37 8.27 -1.90 1.35
C MET A 37 8.12 -0.38 1.64
N PRO A 38 8.69 0.54 0.84
CA PRO A 38 8.55 1.97 1.11
C PRO A 38 7.10 2.46 0.96
N LEU A 39 6.36 1.95 -0.03
CA LEU A 39 4.94 2.32 -0.24
C LEU A 39 4.06 1.87 0.94
N ILE A 40 4.30 0.66 1.46
CA ILE A 40 3.58 0.14 2.63
C ILE A 40 3.89 1.01 3.85
N ALA A 41 5.16 1.38 4.06
CA ALA A 41 5.55 2.21 5.18
C ALA A 41 4.94 3.63 5.13
N GLU A 42 4.75 4.21 3.95
CA GLU A 42 4.03 5.48 3.78
C GLU A 42 2.53 5.32 4.06
N LEU A 43 1.90 4.27 3.53
CA LEU A 43 0.49 3.99 3.75
C LEU A 43 0.16 3.68 5.22
N GLU A 44 1.05 2.98 5.93
CA GLU A 44 0.96 2.73 7.38
C GLU A 44 1.05 4.05 8.18
N GLN A 45 1.97 4.95 7.81
CA GLN A 45 2.11 6.25 8.46
C GLN A 45 0.87 7.15 8.27
N MET A 46 0.18 7.03 7.14
CA MET A 46 -1.02 7.80 6.86
C MET A 46 -2.30 7.21 7.50
N GLY A 47 -2.23 6.01 8.09
CA GLY A 47 -3.38 5.35 8.73
C GLY A 47 -4.37 4.72 7.76
N HIS A 48 -3.97 4.50 6.49
CA HIS A 48 -4.80 3.87 5.45
C HIS A 48 -4.61 2.34 5.35
N CYS A 49 -3.71 1.76 6.15
CA CYS A 49 -3.53 0.31 6.27
C CYS A 49 -3.96 -0.17 7.68
N ASP A 50 -5.06 -0.90 7.77
CA ASP A 50 -5.45 -1.64 8.98
C ASP A 50 -4.61 -2.93 9.11
N SER A 51 -4.59 -3.50 10.30
CA SER A 51 -3.92 -4.70 10.83
C SER A 51 -3.76 -5.95 9.93
N SER A 52 -4.40 -6.00 8.75
CA SER A 52 -4.17 -7.02 7.71
C SER A 52 -2.96 -6.71 6.81
N CYS A 53 -2.58 -5.43 6.70
CA CYS A 53 -1.45 -4.93 5.94
C CYS A 53 -0.17 -5.02 6.78
N LYS A 54 0.08 -6.16 7.45
CA LYS A 54 1.40 -6.38 8.04
C LYS A 54 2.36 -6.76 6.92
N PRO A 55 3.37 -5.93 6.57
CA PRO A 55 4.52 -6.48 5.90
C PRO A 55 5.07 -7.52 6.86
N SER A 56 5.04 -8.79 6.46
CA SER A 56 5.68 -9.86 7.21
C SER A 56 7.18 -9.69 7.05
N VAL A 57 7.75 -8.61 7.59
CA VAL A 57 9.17 -8.50 7.87
C VAL A 57 9.34 -9.28 9.17
N ALA A 58 9.44 -10.60 9.02
CA ALA A 58 9.75 -11.50 10.11
C ALA A 58 11.23 -11.28 10.46
N GLY A 59 11.46 -10.50 11.52
CA GLY A 59 12.65 -10.65 12.36
C GLY A 59 12.40 -11.76 13.37
#